data_AF-A0A7R9YPC1-F1
#
_entry.id   AF-A0A7R9YPC1-F1
#
_cell.length_a   1.000
_cell.length_b   1.000
_cell.length_c   1.000
_cell.angle_alpha   90.00
_cell.angle_beta   90.00
_cell.angle_gamma   90.00
#
_symmetry.space_group_name_H-M   'P 1'
#
loop_
_entity.id
_entity.type
_entity.pdbx_description
1 polymer ?
#
loop_
_entity_poly.entity_id
_entity_poly.type
_entity_poly.pdbx_seq_one_letter_code
_entity_poly.pdbx_strand_id
1 'polypeptide(L)'
;DAKDALAPLALELSVAPPLADGSTSLERFRLPARGRFRLPAGTLPADPNGSTRRYTLTLVASKLGRSSTASVAVDVEAIPQLGVSIELDGLPANGKLAPNARLRLKGSLAGAAGVSRAGLTYRWAVASDAADEAPPDLARADVSLTGDSSPNLSLRPLVLVPGGVYTFTLTATTLAGVSGGASVRVTVNRPPFGGGLVVSPPTGVGMTTLFELSAPGWYDEDAPLVYRFTDSAVDADGALSASTLSDEEGDTFVDTYLEPGAHTVTVQVFDFYRASATGTAELNVTDLPEYTTAVLADVSARAQLAASDQRQSEAFSLLGSVARSLQKAQGRGAGGGARRALGEGEGEGEGEGEGEGEG
;
A
#
# COMPACT_ATOMS: atom_id res chain seq x y z
N ASP A 1 -35.78 -12.34 84.59
CA ASP A 1 -35.58 -11.83 83.22
C ASP A 1 -34.16 -11.40 82.89
N ALA A 2 -33.19 -12.33 82.94
CA ALA A 2 -31.81 -12.08 82.49
C ALA A 2 -31.53 -12.65 81.07
N LYS A 3 -32.45 -13.43 80.50
CA LYS A 3 -32.31 -14.05 79.16
C LYS A 3 -32.54 -13.07 78.01
N ASP A 4 -33.38 -12.05 78.21
CA ASP A 4 -33.68 -11.03 77.18
C ASP A 4 -32.54 -10.00 76.97
N ALA A 5 -31.66 -9.83 77.96
CA ALA A 5 -30.53 -8.92 77.86
C ALA A 5 -29.41 -9.42 76.93
N LEU A 6 -29.36 -10.73 76.64
CA LEU A 6 -28.28 -11.40 75.89
C LEU A 6 -28.64 -11.73 74.43
N ALA A 7 -29.89 -11.53 73.98
CA ALA A 7 -30.24 -11.82 72.60
C ALA A 7 -29.52 -10.86 71.63
N PRO A 8 -28.69 -11.37 70.70
CA PRO A 8 -27.91 -10.53 69.82
C PRO A 8 -28.82 -9.79 68.83
N LEU A 9 -28.49 -8.53 68.57
CA LEU A 9 -29.13 -7.74 67.51
C LEU A 9 -28.72 -8.34 66.16
N ALA A 10 -29.69 -8.80 65.36
CA ALA A 10 -29.47 -9.23 63.99
C ALA A 10 -29.81 -8.10 63.03
N LEU A 11 -28.85 -7.74 62.18
CA LEU A 11 -29.00 -6.73 61.14
C LEU A 11 -28.87 -7.39 59.76
N GLU A 12 -29.84 -7.12 58.88
CA GLU A 12 -29.87 -7.63 57.50
C GLU A 12 -30.11 -6.46 56.54
N LEU A 13 -29.27 -6.35 55.52
CA LEU A 13 -29.48 -5.42 54.40
C LEU A 13 -30.08 -6.21 53.24
N SER A 14 -31.23 -5.78 52.73
CA SER A 14 -31.78 -6.26 51.46
C SER A 14 -31.64 -5.19 50.39
N VAL A 15 -31.20 -5.59 49.20
CA VAL A 15 -31.16 -4.75 48.00
C VAL A 15 -32.22 -5.25 47.03
N ALA A 16 -33.14 -4.37 46.63
CA ALA A 16 -34.16 -4.69 45.64
C ALA A 16 -33.94 -3.88 44.35
N PRO A 17 -33.81 -4.51 43.17
CA PRO A 17 -33.81 -3.81 41.89
C PRO A 17 -35.22 -3.26 41.59
N PRO A 18 -35.34 -2.25 40.72
CA PRO A 18 -36.62 -1.84 40.18
C PRO A 18 -37.03 -2.87 39.12
N LEU A 19 -38.13 -3.58 39.33
CA LEU A 19 -38.71 -4.49 38.36
C LEU A 19 -40.15 -4.08 38.08
N ALA A 20 -40.53 -4.05 36.80
CA ALA A 20 -41.88 -3.72 36.35
C ALA A 20 -42.91 -4.85 36.59
N ASP A 21 -42.44 -6.05 36.96
CA ASP A 21 -43.24 -7.27 37.14
C ASP A 21 -43.37 -7.72 38.61
N GLY A 22 -42.81 -6.97 39.57
CA GLY A 22 -42.88 -7.30 40.99
C GLY A 22 -41.99 -8.47 41.44
N SER A 23 -41.15 -9.03 40.55
CA SER A 23 -40.09 -9.97 40.92
C SER A 23 -38.97 -9.21 41.67
N THR A 24 -38.25 -9.86 42.58
CA THR A 24 -37.04 -9.29 43.20
C THR A 24 -35.93 -10.33 43.18
N SER A 25 -34.82 -10.07 42.48
CA SER A 25 -33.55 -10.72 42.82
C SER A 25 -33.03 -10.01 44.07
N LEU A 26 -33.46 -10.48 45.23
CA LEU A 26 -33.21 -9.85 46.51
C LEU A 26 -31.88 -10.35 47.07
N GLU A 27 -30.80 -9.58 46.88
CA GLU A 27 -29.53 -9.85 47.55
C GLU A 27 -29.63 -9.45 49.03
N ARG A 28 -29.22 -10.36 49.91
CA ARG A 28 -29.28 -10.18 51.37
C ARG A 28 -27.89 -10.27 51.96
N PHE A 29 -27.53 -9.28 52.76
CA PHE A 29 -26.26 -9.21 53.45
C PHE A 29 -26.48 -9.19 54.95
N ARG A 30 -25.83 -10.12 55.67
CA ARG A 30 -25.78 -10.06 57.14
C ARG A 30 -24.75 -9.01 57.56
N LEU A 31 -25.17 -8.10 58.42
CA LEU A 31 -24.35 -6.99 58.88
C LEU A 31 -23.87 -7.23 60.31
N PRO A 32 -22.68 -6.72 60.68
CA PRO A 32 -22.25 -6.70 62.06
C PRO A 32 -23.20 -5.80 62.89
N ALA A 33 -23.43 -6.16 64.16
CA ALA A 33 -24.36 -5.45 65.05
C ALA A 33 -23.96 -3.97 65.30
N ARG A 34 -22.73 -3.58 64.98
CA ARG A 34 -22.20 -2.20 65.02
C ARG A 34 -21.15 -2.03 63.92
N GLY A 35 -21.08 -0.84 63.32
CA GLY A 35 -20.01 -0.47 62.38
C GLY A 35 -20.52 0.04 61.03
N ARG A 36 -19.60 0.18 60.08
CA ARG A 36 -19.90 0.57 58.69
C ARG A 36 -19.87 -0.66 57.80
N PHE A 37 -20.91 -0.83 56.99
CA PHE A 37 -20.93 -1.83 55.92
C PHE A 37 -20.58 -1.16 54.59
N ARG A 38 -19.70 -1.77 53.81
CA ARG A 38 -19.38 -1.34 52.45
C ARG A 38 -19.97 -2.37 51.50
N LEU A 39 -20.88 -1.94 50.63
CA LEU A 39 -21.33 -2.79 49.54
C LEU A 39 -20.14 -3.07 48.60
N PRO A 40 -19.92 -4.32 48.19
CA PRO A 40 -18.94 -4.64 47.16
C PRO A 40 -19.23 -3.89 45.86
N ALA A 41 -18.17 -3.58 45.11
CA ALA A 41 -18.33 -3.07 43.75
C ALA A 41 -19.06 -4.12 42.89
N GLY A 42 -19.97 -3.68 42.03
CA GLY A 42 -20.77 -4.56 41.16
C GLY A 42 -22.09 -5.07 41.75
N THR A 43 -22.37 -4.83 43.04
CA THR A 43 -23.64 -5.23 43.69
C THR A 43 -24.87 -4.49 43.13
N LEU A 44 -24.69 -3.28 42.59
CA LEU A 44 -25.77 -2.50 41.98
C LEU A 44 -25.47 -2.31 40.47
N PRO A 45 -25.84 -3.25 39.59
CA PRO A 45 -25.59 -3.12 38.16
C PRO A 45 -26.48 -2.04 37.52
N ALA A 46 -25.89 -1.18 36.70
CA ALA A 46 -26.65 -0.21 35.90
C ALA A 46 -27.63 -0.89 34.93
N ASP A 47 -28.57 -0.11 34.37
CA ASP A 47 -29.46 -0.64 33.32
C ASP A 47 -28.66 -0.89 32.03
N PRO A 48 -28.71 -2.12 31.45
CA PRO A 48 -28.06 -2.41 30.17
C PRO A 48 -28.58 -1.54 29.01
N ASN A 49 -29.76 -0.93 29.13
CA ASN A 49 -30.34 -0.05 28.13
C ASN A 49 -29.95 1.44 28.30
N GLY A 50 -29.06 1.76 29.24
CA GLY A 50 -28.55 3.12 29.43
C GLY A 50 -29.42 4.03 30.33
N SER A 51 -30.50 3.53 30.91
CA SER A 51 -31.38 4.29 31.81
C SER A 51 -30.84 4.34 33.25
N THR A 52 -31.24 5.36 34.01
CA THR A 52 -31.03 5.39 35.47
C THR A 52 -31.87 4.32 36.15
N ARG A 53 -31.22 3.47 36.94
CA ARG A 53 -31.86 2.39 37.69
C ARG A 53 -31.93 2.74 39.19
N ARG A 54 -33.14 2.87 39.73
CA ARG A 54 -33.38 3.16 41.16
C ARG A 54 -33.45 1.90 42.00
N TYR A 55 -32.50 1.72 42.90
CA TYR A 55 -32.47 0.66 43.91
C TYR A 55 -33.05 1.14 45.24
N THR A 56 -33.77 0.27 45.94
CA THR A 56 -34.15 0.52 47.34
C THR A 56 -33.35 -0.42 48.24
N LEU A 57 -32.55 0.17 49.12
CA LEU A 57 -31.82 -0.56 50.16
C LEU A 57 -32.64 -0.49 51.44
N THR A 58 -32.98 -1.65 51.99
CA THR A 58 -33.76 -1.76 53.23
C THR A 58 -32.92 -2.47 54.29
N LEU A 59 -32.67 -1.77 55.39
CA LEU A 59 -32.06 -2.31 56.59
C LEU A 59 -33.16 -2.83 57.52
N VAL A 60 -33.07 -4.10 57.90
CA VAL A 60 -33.94 -4.73 58.89
C VAL A 60 -33.14 -5.02 60.15
N ALA A 61 -33.55 -4.43 61.27
CA ALA A 61 -33.01 -4.73 62.58
C ALA A 61 -33.99 -5.61 63.34
N SER A 62 -33.55 -6.76 63.85
CA SER A 62 -34.39 -7.70 64.59
C SER A 62 -33.79 -8.10 65.93
N LYS A 63 -34.65 -8.16 66.97
CA LYS A 63 -34.31 -8.59 68.32
C LYS A 63 -35.54 -9.21 68.98
N LEU A 64 -35.41 -10.44 69.49
CA LEU A 64 -36.46 -11.12 70.26
C LEU A 64 -37.84 -11.14 69.56
N GLY A 65 -37.85 -11.40 68.25
CA GLY A 65 -39.08 -11.45 67.45
C GLY A 65 -39.68 -10.09 67.08
N ARG A 66 -39.10 -8.98 67.53
CA ARG A 66 -39.45 -7.63 67.07
C ARG A 66 -38.50 -7.20 65.97
N SER A 67 -39.01 -6.55 64.93
CA SER A 67 -38.21 -5.97 63.87
C SER A 67 -38.55 -4.49 63.66
N SER A 68 -37.57 -3.74 63.16
CA SER A 68 -37.72 -2.37 62.67
C SER A 68 -36.99 -2.25 61.35
N THR A 69 -37.49 -1.40 60.46
CA THR A 69 -36.91 -1.20 59.13
C THR A 69 -36.54 0.27 58.89
N ALA A 70 -35.54 0.47 58.05
CA ALA A 70 -35.19 1.77 57.48
C ALA A 70 -34.79 1.57 56.03
N SER A 71 -35.19 2.48 55.14
CA SER A 71 -34.94 2.34 53.70
C SER A 71 -34.33 3.61 53.11
N VAL A 72 -33.49 3.43 52.09
CA VAL A 72 -32.91 4.51 51.28
C VAL A 72 -32.97 4.14 49.80
N ALA A 73 -33.27 5.12 48.96
CA ALA A 73 -33.22 4.96 47.51
C ALA A 73 -31.87 5.40 46.96
N VAL A 74 -31.32 4.62 46.03
CA VAL A 74 -30.05 4.91 45.33
C VAL A 74 -30.29 4.82 43.83
N ASP A 75 -30.01 5.91 43.13
CA ASP A 75 -30.09 5.98 41.68
C ASP A 75 -28.73 5.61 41.08
N VAL A 76 -28.69 4.55 40.29
CA VAL A 76 -27.50 4.06 39.59
C VAL A 76 -27.63 4.40 38.12
N GLU A 77 -26.78 5.30 37.65
CA GLU A 77 -26.72 5.69 36.25
C GLU A 77 -25.81 4.75 35.46
N ALA A 78 -26.25 4.34 34.26
CA ALA A 78 -25.38 3.68 33.32
C ALA A 78 -24.40 4.72 32.76
N ILE A 79 -23.10 4.42 32.76
CA ILE A 79 -22.15 5.26 32.05
C ILE A 79 -22.46 5.08 30.55
N PRO A 80 -22.94 6.11 29.83
CA PRO A 80 -23.21 5.99 28.41
C PRO A 80 -21.91 5.59 27.69
N GLN A 81 -21.96 4.54 26.87
CA GLN A 81 -20.84 4.14 26.04
C GLN A 81 -21.10 4.55 24.59
N LEU A 82 -20.08 5.11 23.95
CA LEU A 82 -20.14 5.45 22.52
C LEU A 82 -19.42 4.36 21.74
N GLY A 83 -20.17 3.53 21.02
CA GLY A 83 -19.57 2.57 20.09
C GLY A 83 -19.04 3.30 18.87
N VAL A 84 -17.77 3.11 18.56
CA VAL A 84 -17.14 3.61 17.32
C VAL A 84 -16.71 2.39 16.51
N SER A 85 -16.90 2.45 15.20
CA SER A 85 -16.38 1.44 14.26
C SER A 85 -15.71 2.13 13.08
N ILE A 86 -14.67 1.49 12.56
CA ILE A 86 -13.95 1.95 11.38
C ILE A 86 -14.11 0.89 10.30
N GLU A 87 -14.52 1.33 9.12
CA GLU A 87 -14.55 0.51 7.92
C GLU A 87 -13.48 1.03 6.94
N LEU A 88 -12.66 0.12 6.39
CA LEU A 88 -11.77 0.46 5.28
C LEU A 88 -12.54 0.40 3.97
N ASP A 89 -12.59 1.54 3.29
CA ASP A 89 -13.25 1.68 2.01
C ASP A 89 -12.25 1.49 0.87
N GLY A 90 -12.50 0.49 0.01
CA GLY A 90 -11.69 0.24 -1.18
C GLY A 90 -10.33 -0.41 -0.91
N LEU A 91 -10.17 -1.12 0.21
CA LEU A 91 -9.08 -2.09 0.34
C LEU A 91 -9.21 -3.11 -0.81
N PRO A 92 -8.13 -3.39 -1.57
CA PRO A 92 -8.20 -4.45 -2.54
C PRO A 92 -8.35 -5.80 -1.81
N ALA A 93 -8.84 -6.82 -2.51
CA ALA A 93 -9.06 -8.16 -1.93
C ALA A 93 -7.79 -8.79 -1.32
N ASN A 94 -6.62 -8.21 -1.64
CA ASN A 94 -5.30 -8.60 -1.17
C ASN A 94 -4.94 -8.13 0.25
N GLY A 95 -5.73 -7.26 0.88
CA GLY A 95 -5.52 -6.84 2.28
C GLY A 95 -4.35 -5.87 2.55
N LYS A 96 -3.49 -5.56 1.56
CA LYS A 96 -2.45 -4.53 1.64
C LYS A 96 -2.79 -3.31 0.80
N LEU A 97 -2.51 -2.12 1.32
CA LEU A 97 -2.71 -0.86 0.61
C LEU A 97 -1.55 -0.62 -0.35
N ALA A 98 -1.82 -0.41 -1.64
CA ALA A 98 -0.77 0.02 -2.57
C ALA A 98 -0.28 1.44 -2.21
N PRO A 99 1.04 1.74 -2.26
CA PRO A 99 1.57 3.06 -1.89
C PRO A 99 0.96 4.24 -2.63
N ASN A 100 0.61 4.03 -3.91
CA ASN A 100 0.00 5.04 -4.78
C ASN A 100 -1.55 5.06 -4.69
N ALA A 101 -2.15 4.20 -3.87
CA ALA A 101 -3.58 4.20 -3.63
C ALA A 101 -3.95 5.25 -2.57
N ARG A 102 -5.20 5.72 -2.64
CA ARG A 102 -5.78 6.57 -1.60
C ARG A 102 -6.32 5.69 -0.48
N LEU A 103 -5.90 5.95 0.76
CA LEU A 103 -6.52 5.34 1.93
C LEU A 103 -7.82 6.06 2.28
N ARG A 104 -8.91 5.32 2.48
CA ARG A 104 -10.20 5.86 2.92
C ARG A 104 -10.72 5.05 4.11
N LEU A 105 -10.91 5.73 5.23
CA LEU A 105 -11.48 5.16 6.45
C LEU A 105 -12.82 5.82 6.73
N LYS A 106 -13.86 5.02 6.89
CA LYS A 106 -15.21 5.47 7.23
C LYS A 106 -15.47 5.20 8.71
N GLY A 107 -15.66 6.28 9.47
CA GLY A 107 -16.05 6.20 10.88
C GLY A 107 -17.57 6.08 11.01
N SER A 108 -18.02 5.16 11.86
CA SER A 108 -19.43 4.96 12.18
C SER A 108 -19.65 4.88 13.69
N LEU A 109 -20.85 5.28 14.14
CA LEU A 109 -21.22 5.30 15.55
C LEU A 109 -22.35 4.31 15.84
N ALA A 110 -22.14 3.45 16.83
CA ALA A 110 -23.08 2.48 17.35
C ALA A 110 -23.37 2.75 18.85
N GLY A 111 -24.48 2.22 19.38
CA GLY A 111 -24.74 2.21 20.84
C GLY A 111 -25.12 3.54 21.49
N ALA A 112 -25.52 4.56 20.72
CA ALA A 112 -25.84 5.90 21.22
C ALA A 112 -27.24 6.03 21.87
N ALA A 113 -27.80 4.98 22.47
CA ALA A 113 -29.10 5.09 23.14
C ALA A 113 -28.98 6.08 24.31
N GLY A 114 -29.70 7.21 24.24
CA GLY A 114 -29.61 8.30 25.23
C GLY A 114 -28.47 9.30 25.01
N VAL A 115 -27.62 9.13 23.99
CA VAL A 115 -26.50 10.04 23.70
C VAL A 115 -26.87 10.98 22.55
N SER A 116 -26.88 12.29 22.82
CA SER A 116 -27.07 13.30 21.78
C SER A 116 -25.91 13.26 20.78
N ARG A 117 -26.22 13.12 19.49
CA ARG A 117 -25.25 13.21 18.40
C ARG A 117 -24.95 14.65 17.99
N ALA A 118 -25.69 15.62 18.54
CA ALA A 118 -25.43 17.04 18.30
C ALA A 118 -24.15 17.45 19.03
N GLY A 119 -23.22 18.13 18.32
CA GLY A 119 -21.95 18.57 18.89
C GLY A 119 -20.90 17.48 19.07
N LEU A 120 -21.00 16.37 18.33
CA LEU A 120 -19.94 15.36 18.28
C LEU A 120 -18.67 15.97 17.67
N THR A 121 -17.54 15.69 18.33
CA THR A 121 -16.21 16.00 17.84
C THR A 121 -15.49 14.70 17.49
N TYR A 122 -14.77 14.72 16.37
CA TYR A 122 -13.97 13.59 15.90
C TYR A 122 -12.49 13.96 15.97
N ARG A 123 -11.66 12.96 16.25
CA ARG A 123 -10.20 13.08 16.21
C ARG A 123 -9.61 11.78 15.68
N TRP A 124 -8.87 11.88 14.58
CA TRP A 124 -8.03 10.83 14.06
C TRP A 124 -6.61 10.97 14.61
N ALA A 125 -6.04 9.84 15.01
CA ALA A 125 -4.63 9.70 15.32
C ALA A 125 -4.06 8.55 14.50
N VAL A 126 -2.75 8.61 14.25
CA VAL A 126 -2.01 7.55 13.57
C VAL A 126 -0.72 7.29 14.32
N ALA A 127 -0.41 6.00 14.48
CA ALA A 127 0.88 5.52 14.97
C ALA A 127 1.54 4.67 13.90
N SER A 128 2.87 4.76 13.77
CA SER A 128 3.66 3.80 13.03
C SER A 128 4.07 2.67 13.96
N ASP A 129 4.04 1.44 13.48
CA ASP A 129 4.57 0.28 14.22
C ASP A 129 6.12 0.28 14.18
N ALA A 130 6.75 1.03 13.27
CA ALA A 130 8.20 1.17 13.18
C ALA A 130 8.70 2.29 14.12
N ALA A 131 9.65 1.95 15.00
CA ALA A 131 10.16 2.86 16.04
C ALA A 131 10.87 4.11 15.48
N ASP A 132 11.51 3.99 14.31
CA ASP A 132 12.30 5.07 13.70
C ASP A 132 11.49 5.88 12.66
N GLU A 133 10.21 5.55 12.46
CA GLU A 133 9.38 6.20 11.44
C GLU A 133 8.31 7.08 12.09
N ALA A 134 8.44 8.39 11.94
CA ALA A 134 7.44 9.33 12.41
C ALA A 134 6.14 9.18 11.60
N PRO A 135 4.97 8.99 12.25
CA PRO A 135 3.72 8.89 11.54
C PRO A 135 3.34 10.25 10.91
N PRO A 136 2.57 10.25 9.79
CA PRO A 136 2.23 11.48 9.09
C PRO A 136 1.28 12.37 9.90
N ASP A 137 1.43 13.68 9.79
CA ASP A 137 0.53 14.65 10.42
C ASP A 137 -0.79 14.79 9.64
N LEU A 138 -1.84 14.16 10.18
CA LEU A 138 -3.18 14.08 9.57
C LEU A 138 -3.89 15.44 9.46
N ALA A 139 -3.43 16.48 10.17
CA ALA A 139 -4.01 17.82 10.08
C ALA A 139 -3.55 18.57 8.83
N ARG A 140 -2.45 18.15 8.19
CA ARG A 140 -1.92 18.84 7.01
C ARG A 140 -2.69 18.51 5.74
N ALA A 141 -2.93 19.52 4.92
CA ALA A 141 -3.70 19.40 3.68
C ALA A 141 -2.96 18.65 2.54
N ASP A 142 -1.64 18.53 2.62
CA ASP A 142 -0.80 17.70 1.74
C ASP A 142 -0.73 16.23 2.18
N VAL A 143 -1.26 15.90 3.36
CA VAL A 143 -1.34 14.54 3.91
C VAL A 143 -2.78 14.03 3.81
N SER A 144 -3.72 14.76 4.39
CA SER A 144 -5.14 14.39 4.49
C SER A 144 -6.02 15.31 3.64
N LEU A 145 -6.99 14.71 2.96
CA LEU A 145 -8.03 15.42 2.21
C LEU A 145 -9.19 15.87 3.09
N THR A 146 -9.41 15.20 4.22
CA THR A 146 -10.53 15.47 5.14
C THR A 146 -10.08 16.08 6.47
N GLY A 147 -8.76 16.18 6.70
CA GLY A 147 -8.18 16.53 8.00
C GLY A 147 -8.35 15.42 9.04
N ASP A 148 -7.97 15.71 10.27
CA ASP A 148 -8.04 14.80 11.42
C ASP A 148 -9.37 14.88 12.20
N SER A 149 -10.18 15.90 11.90
CA SER A 149 -11.36 16.28 12.70
C SER A 149 -12.69 15.84 12.09
N SER A 150 -12.64 15.07 11.00
CA SER A 150 -13.79 14.57 10.24
C SER A 150 -14.19 13.16 10.69
N PRO A 151 -15.47 12.75 10.58
CA PRO A 151 -15.88 11.37 10.82
C PRO A 151 -15.19 10.37 9.87
N ASN A 152 -14.80 10.82 8.68
CA ASN A 152 -14.08 10.02 7.70
C ASN A 152 -12.65 10.57 7.51
N LEU A 153 -11.68 9.67 7.36
CA LEU A 153 -10.30 10.01 7.02
C LEU A 153 -10.00 9.59 5.58
N SER A 154 -9.43 10.50 4.81
CA SER A 154 -9.00 10.22 3.44
C SER A 154 -7.58 10.75 3.25
N LEU A 155 -6.63 9.87 3.00
CA LEU A 155 -5.23 10.25 2.78
C LEU A 155 -4.92 10.37 1.29
N ARG A 156 -4.00 11.26 0.98
CA ARG A 156 -3.42 11.34 -0.37
C ARG A 156 -2.53 10.12 -0.65
N PRO A 157 -2.35 9.77 -1.94
CA PRO A 157 -1.36 8.77 -2.33
C PRO A 157 0.05 9.13 -1.86
N LEU A 158 0.90 8.12 -1.68
CA LEU A 158 2.34 8.26 -1.40
C LEU A 158 2.69 8.94 -0.06
N VAL A 159 1.69 9.14 0.80
CA VAL A 159 1.89 9.69 2.15
C VAL A 159 2.43 8.65 3.12
N LEU A 160 2.01 7.39 2.94
CA LEU A 160 2.47 6.27 3.76
C LEU A 160 3.65 5.59 3.08
N VAL A 161 4.66 5.23 3.87
CA VAL A 161 5.89 4.62 3.40
C VAL A 161 5.61 3.17 2.96
N PRO A 162 6.10 2.74 1.78
CA PRO A 162 6.01 1.36 1.34
C PRO A 162 6.62 0.38 2.36
N GLY A 163 5.88 -0.67 2.72
CA GLY A 163 6.27 -1.62 3.78
C GLY A 163 5.99 -1.14 5.20
N GLY A 164 5.55 0.12 5.37
CA GLY A 164 5.12 0.66 6.65
C GLY A 164 3.82 0.02 7.13
N VAL A 165 3.71 -0.11 8.45
CA VAL A 165 2.48 -0.58 9.10
C VAL A 165 1.99 0.49 10.07
N TYR A 166 0.74 0.89 9.90
CA TYR A 166 0.16 2.01 10.62
C TYR A 166 -1.12 1.60 11.33
N THR A 167 -1.29 2.10 12.55
CA THR A 167 -2.52 1.95 13.31
C THR A 167 -3.24 3.29 13.34
N PHE A 168 -4.41 3.37 12.69
CA PHE A 168 -5.27 4.53 12.70
C PHE A 168 -6.33 4.40 13.79
N THR A 169 -6.48 5.43 14.61
CA THR A 169 -7.46 5.45 15.70
C THR A 169 -8.41 6.62 15.50
N LEU A 170 -9.72 6.33 15.47
CA LEU A 170 -10.77 7.34 15.52
C LEU A 170 -11.30 7.43 16.94
N THR A 171 -11.27 8.63 17.51
CA THR A 171 -11.96 8.97 18.74
C THR A 171 -13.12 9.90 18.44
N ALA A 172 -14.31 9.55 18.92
CA ALA A 172 -15.48 10.42 18.89
C ALA A 172 -15.82 10.84 20.32
N THR A 173 -16.08 12.13 20.53
CA THR A 173 -16.41 12.69 21.84
C THR A 173 -17.65 13.57 21.76
N THR A 174 -18.59 13.31 22.65
CA THR A 174 -19.84 14.08 22.80
C THR A 174 -19.59 15.37 23.56
N LEU A 175 -20.52 16.32 23.49
CA LEU A 175 -20.45 17.56 24.28
C LEU A 175 -20.42 17.33 25.79
N ALA A 176 -21.02 16.23 26.26
CA ALA A 176 -21.02 15.83 27.66
C ALA A 176 -19.69 15.17 28.11
N GLY A 177 -18.70 15.06 27.22
CA GLY A 177 -17.40 14.45 27.51
C GLY A 177 -17.35 12.93 27.38
N VAL A 178 -18.45 12.29 26.99
CA VAL A 178 -18.48 10.85 26.72
C VAL A 178 -17.70 10.57 25.43
N SER A 179 -16.65 9.76 25.53
CA SER A 179 -15.79 9.39 24.41
C SER A 179 -15.85 7.89 24.11
N GLY A 180 -15.74 7.55 22.83
CA GLY A 180 -15.51 6.20 22.34
C GLY A 180 -14.43 6.21 21.27
N GLY A 181 -13.77 5.07 21.06
CA GLY A 181 -12.75 4.97 20.03
C GLY A 181 -12.66 3.58 19.40
N ALA A 182 -12.15 3.57 18.17
CA ALA A 182 -11.84 2.36 17.42
C ALA A 182 -10.50 2.53 16.73
N SER A 183 -9.83 1.41 16.48
CA SER A 183 -8.55 1.40 15.77
C SER A 183 -8.59 0.40 14.63
N VAL A 184 -7.83 0.68 13.57
CA VAL A 184 -7.60 -0.26 12.48
C VAL A 184 -6.15 -0.22 12.02
N ARG A 185 -5.61 -1.40 11.74
CA ARG A 185 -4.24 -1.57 11.28
C ARG A 185 -4.20 -1.67 9.77
N VAL A 186 -3.29 -0.93 9.14
CA VAL A 186 -3.13 -0.85 7.69
C VAL A 186 -1.67 -1.16 7.36
N THR A 187 -1.45 -2.17 6.54
CA THR A 187 -0.14 -2.52 5.99
C THR A 187 -0.04 -1.96 4.57
N VAL A 188 1.02 -1.21 4.30
CA VAL A 188 1.31 -0.67 2.97
C VAL A 188 2.18 -1.67 2.22
N ASN A 189 1.77 -2.04 1.01
CA ASN A 189 2.56 -2.95 0.19
C ASN A 189 3.93 -2.33 -0.15
N ARG A 190 4.98 -3.14 -0.22
CA ARG A 190 6.31 -2.70 -0.64
C ARG A 190 6.67 -3.42 -1.93
N PRO A 191 7.32 -2.76 -2.91
CA PRO A 191 7.86 -3.47 -4.05
C PRO A 191 9.06 -4.35 -3.65
N PRO A 192 9.42 -5.33 -4.50
CA PRO A 192 10.63 -6.14 -4.34
C PRO A 192 11.88 -5.27 -4.16
N PHE A 193 12.87 -5.75 -3.40
CA PHE A 193 14.06 -4.96 -3.07
C PHE A 193 15.31 -5.84 -2.94
N GLY A 194 16.48 -5.18 -2.81
CA GLY A 194 17.77 -5.83 -2.55
C GLY A 194 18.51 -6.35 -3.80
N GLY A 195 17.81 -6.48 -4.94
CA GLY A 195 18.40 -6.98 -6.17
C GLY A 195 18.99 -5.94 -7.10
N GLY A 196 19.59 -6.41 -8.18
CA GLY A 196 20.15 -5.58 -9.24
C GLY A 196 19.92 -6.18 -10.63
N LEU A 197 20.57 -5.60 -11.64
CA LEU A 197 20.66 -6.14 -12.99
C LEU A 197 22.13 -6.23 -13.39
N VAL A 198 22.56 -7.38 -13.87
CA VAL A 198 23.92 -7.66 -14.32
C VAL A 198 23.86 -8.14 -15.77
N VAL A 199 24.81 -7.69 -16.59
CA VAL A 199 24.91 -8.08 -18.00
C VAL A 199 26.26 -8.74 -18.23
N SER A 200 26.26 -9.90 -18.90
CA SER A 200 27.47 -10.65 -19.24
C SER A 200 27.42 -11.15 -20.69
N PRO A 201 28.43 -10.87 -21.53
CA PRO A 201 29.59 -10.01 -21.28
C PRO A 201 29.20 -8.52 -21.24
N PRO A 202 30.03 -7.63 -20.63
CA PRO A 202 29.73 -6.19 -20.56
C PRO A 202 29.90 -5.45 -21.90
N THR A 203 30.51 -6.09 -22.89
CA THR A 203 30.74 -5.55 -24.23
C THR A 203 30.63 -6.69 -25.24
N GLY A 204 30.17 -6.39 -26.45
CA GLY A 204 30.09 -7.38 -27.52
C GLY A 204 29.81 -6.75 -28.88
N VAL A 205 29.76 -7.61 -29.89
CA VAL A 205 29.41 -7.26 -31.26
C VAL A 205 27.94 -7.54 -31.49
N GLY A 206 27.24 -6.58 -32.11
CA GLY A 206 25.81 -6.66 -32.34
C GLY A 206 25.39 -7.90 -33.12
N MET A 207 24.20 -8.42 -32.81
CA MET A 207 23.56 -9.60 -33.41
C MET A 207 24.33 -10.93 -33.30
N THR A 208 25.56 -10.92 -32.79
CA THR A 208 26.46 -12.09 -32.78
C THR A 208 26.90 -12.47 -31.37
N THR A 209 27.10 -11.49 -30.50
CA THR A 209 27.40 -11.76 -29.09
C THR A 209 26.12 -12.06 -28.34
N LEU A 210 26.07 -13.22 -27.69
CA LEU A 210 25.01 -13.58 -26.77
C LEU A 210 25.25 -12.86 -25.44
N PHE A 211 24.24 -12.10 -24.99
CA PHE A 211 24.24 -11.42 -23.70
C PHE A 211 23.26 -12.11 -22.77
N GLU A 212 23.74 -12.47 -21.58
CA GLU A 212 22.90 -12.88 -20.47
C GLU A 212 22.60 -11.65 -19.60
N LEU A 213 21.32 -11.35 -19.40
CA LEU A 213 20.84 -10.34 -18.48
C LEU A 213 20.31 -11.08 -17.24
N SER A 214 20.96 -10.93 -16.10
CA SER A 214 20.61 -11.61 -14.85
C SER A 214 20.15 -10.61 -13.78
N ALA A 215 19.10 -10.95 -13.05
CA ALA A 215 18.53 -10.15 -11.98
C ALA A 215 18.75 -10.81 -10.59
N PRO A 216 19.98 -10.80 -10.04
CA PRO A 216 20.26 -11.46 -8.77
C PRO A 216 19.76 -10.66 -7.57
N GLY A 217 19.42 -11.36 -6.49
CA GLY A 217 19.27 -10.77 -5.14
C GLY A 217 17.94 -10.08 -4.85
N TRP A 218 16.95 -10.14 -5.75
CA TRP A 218 15.62 -9.60 -5.49
C TRP A 218 14.87 -10.44 -4.45
N TYR A 219 14.25 -9.75 -3.49
CA TYR A 219 13.48 -10.37 -2.42
C TYR A 219 12.19 -9.60 -2.16
N ASP A 220 11.13 -10.34 -1.90
CA ASP A 220 9.87 -9.86 -1.34
C ASP A 220 9.20 -10.97 -0.52
N GLU A 221 8.43 -10.59 0.50
CA GLU A 221 7.61 -11.53 1.28
C GLU A 221 6.36 -11.97 0.49
N ASP A 222 5.93 -11.14 -0.46
CA ASP A 222 4.75 -11.33 -1.30
C ASP A 222 5.09 -12.09 -2.60
N ALA A 223 5.60 -13.31 -2.43
CA ALA A 223 5.95 -14.23 -3.52
C ALA A 223 4.70 -14.87 -4.20
N PRO A 224 4.80 -15.38 -5.44
CA PRO A 224 5.99 -15.46 -6.29
C PRO A 224 6.35 -14.14 -6.97
N LEU A 225 7.65 -13.93 -7.19
CA LEU A 225 8.16 -12.82 -8.01
C LEU A 225 8.09 -13.19 -9.49
N VAL A 226 7.78 -12.21 -10.34
CA VAL A 226 7.89 -12.32 -11.79
C VAL A 226 8.75 -11.19 -12.36
N TYR A 227 9.48 -11.47 -13.43
CA TYR A 227 10.50 -10.61 -14.01
C TYR A 227 10.14 -10.31 -15.45
N ARG A 228 10.32 -9.06 -15.86
CA ARG A 228 10.22 -8.63 -17.26
C ARG A 228 11.48 -7.88 -17.64
N PHE A 229 12.12 -8.32 -18.72
CA PHE A 229 13.32 -7.68 -19.26
C PHE A 229 12.97 -6.85 -20.50
N THR A 230 13.53 -5.65 -20.56
CA THR A 230 13.35 -4.69 -21.66
C THR A 230 14.67 -4.05 -22.02
N ASP A 231 14.79 -3.62 -23.27
CA ASP A 231 15.93 -2.89 -23.80
C ASP A 231 15.48 -1.56 -24.37
N SER A 232 16.30 -0.53 -24.17
CA SER A 232 16.19 0.73 -24.90
C SER A 232 17.55 1.10 -25.44
N ALA A 233 17.65 1.28 -26.75
CA ALA A 233 18.90 1.58 -27.43
C ALA A 233 18.85 2.95 -28.10
N VAL A 234 20.02 3.59 -28.15
CA VAL A 234 20.26 4.78 -28.97
C VAL A 234 21.31 4.41 -30.00
N ASP A 235 20.96 4.56 -31.28
CA ASP A 235 21.91 4.35 -32.35
C ASP A 235 22.86 5.56 -32.52
N ALA A 236 23.84 5.42 -33.42
CA ALA A 236 24.83 6.47 -33.69
C ALA A 236 24.23 7.75 -34.30
N ASP A 237 23.05 7.66 -34.91
CA ASP A 237 22.33 8.77 -35.51
C ASP A 237 21.34 9.42 -34.52
N GLY A 238 21.29 8.91 -33.28
CA GLY A 238 20.43 9.39 -32.20
C GLY A 238 19.00 8.86 -32.24
N ALA A 239 18.71 7.85 -33.07
CA ALA A 239 17.41 7.23 -33.11
C ALA A 239 17.22 6.30 -31.88
N LEU A 240 16.07 6.42 -31.24
CA LEU A 240 15.69 5.59 -30.10
C LEU A 240 14.97 4.33 -30.58
N SER A 241 15.38 3.18 -30.08
CA SER A 241 14.65 1.92 -30.18
C SER A 241 14.31 1.39 -28.78
N ALA A 242 13.18 0.70 -28.66
CA ALA A 242 12.81 0.01 -27.43
C ALA A 242 12.22 -1.36 -27.78
N SER A 243 12.57 -2.38 -27.01
CA SER A 243 12.06 -3.74 -27.18
C SER A 243 11.79 -4.42 -25.84
N THR A 244 10.79 -5.29 -25.85
CA THR A 244 10.58 -6.25 -24.77
C THR A 244 11.41 -7.49 -25.08
N LEU A 245 12.29 -7.89 -24.16
CA LEU A 245 13.17 -9.05 -24.32
C LEU A 245 12.50 -10.32 -23.79
N SER A 246 11.81 -10.21 -22.65
CA SER A 246 10.98 -11.27 -22.09
C SER A 246 9.68 -10.68 -21.57
N ASP A 247 8.61 -11.48 -21.55
CA ASP A 247 7.39 -11.12 -20.83
C ASP A 247 7.54 -11.37 -19.32
N GLU A 248 6.47 -11.14 -18.56
CA GLU A 248 6.47 -11.37 -17.11
C GLU A 248 6.50 -12.86 -16.79
N GLU A 249 7.68 -13.37 -16.41
CA GLU A 249 7.93 -14.79 -16.22
C GLU A 249 8.67 -15.05 -14.88
N GLY A 250 8.76 -16.31 -14.46
CA GLY A 250 9.44 -16.69 -13.21
C GLY A 250 10.96 -16.74 -13.31
N ASP A 251 11.51 -16.64 -14.52
CA ASP A 251 12.95 -16.73 -14.76
C ASP A 251 13.66 -15.44 -14.33
N THR A 252 14.81 -15.60 -13.67
CA THR A 252 15.60 -14.49 -13.14
C THR A 252 16.63 -13.97 -14.12
N PHE A 253 16.65 -14.51 -15.34
CA PHE A 253 17.56 -14.10 -16.41
C PHE A 253 16.90 -14.23 -17.77
N VAL A 254 17.45 -13.51 -18.76
CA VAL A 254 17.13 -13.71 -20.18
C VAL A 254 18.40 -13.67 -21.01
N ASP A 255 18.46 -14.56 -21.99
CA ASP A 255 19.50 -14.60 -23.00
C ASP A 255 19.03 -13.82 -24.23
N THR A 256 19.85 -12.90 -24.74
CA THR A 256 19.46 -12.07 -25.89
C THR A 256 20.63 -11.65 -26.78
N TYR A 257 20.29 -11.21 -27.99
CA TYR A 257 21.21 -10.57 -28.92
C TYR A 257 20.78 -9.12 -29.12
N LEU A 258 21.68 -8.19 -28.82
CA LEU A 258 21.45 -6.77 -28.96
C LEU A 258 21.98 -6.24 -30.29
N GLU A 259 21.38 -5.16 -30.78
CA GLU A 259 21.86 -4.47 -31.98
C GLU A 259 23.09 -3.60 -31.65
N PRO A 260 23.82 -3.09 -32.65
CA PRO A 260 24.86 -2.10 -32.40
C PRO A 260 24.28 -0.78 -31.88
N GLY A 261 24.78 -0.30 -30.75
CA GLY A 261 24.31 0.94 -30.14
C GLY A 261 24.70 1.09 -28.68
N ALA A 262 24.26 2.19 -28.07
CA ALA A 262 24.28 2.37 -26.63
C ALA A 262 22.96 1.87 -26.04
N HIS A 263 23.02 0.88 -25.16
CA HIS A 263 21.87 0.20 -24.58
C HIS A 263 21.71 0.55 -23.11
N THR A 264 20.47 0.79 -22.71
CA THR A 264 20.02 0.75 -21.32
C THR A 264 19.05 -0.42 -21.20
N VAL A 265 19.53 -1.52 -20.63
CA VAL A 265 18.71 -2.69 -20.34
C VAL A 265 18.09 -2.54 -18.96
N THR A 266 16.83 -2.97 -18.84
CA THR A 266 16.01 -2.76 -17.67
C THR A 266 15.27 -4.04 -17.30
N VAL A 267 15.35 -4.43 -16.03
CA VAL A 267 14.50 -5.48 -15.45
C VAL A 267 13.46 -4.84 -14.55
N GLN A 268 12.20 -5.23 -14.73
CA GLN A 268 11.12 -4.92 -13.80
C GLN A 268 10.74 -6.19 -13.05
N VAL A 269 10.78 -6.11 -11.73
CA VAL A 269 10.46 -7.23 -10.84
C VAL A 269 9.17 -6.91 -10.12
N PHE A 270 8.19 -7.80 -10.24
CA PHE A 270 6.85 -7.64 -9.66
C PHE A 270 6.65 -8.65 -8.55
N ASP A 271 5.99 -8.22 -7.47
CA ASP A 271 5.46 -9.11 -6.44
C ASP A 271 4.09 -9.69 -6.84
N PHE A 272 3.54 -10.55 -5.97
CA PHE A 272 2.20 -11.12 -6.10
C PHE A 272 1.10 -10.05 -6.16
N TYR A 273 1.35 -8.86 -5.59
CA TYR A 273 0.43 -7.73 -5.54
C TYR A 273 0.65 -6.68 -6.62
N ARG A 274 1.48 -6.96 -7.64
CA ARG A 274 1.83 -6.08 -8.76
C ARG A 274 2.61 -4.82 -8.38
N ALA A 275 3.12 -4.69 -7.16
CA ALA A 275 4.12 -3.66 -6.89
C ALA A 275 5.43 -4.06 -7.57
N SER A 276 6.13 -3.07 -8.11
CA SER A 276 7.33 -3.33 -8.88
C SER A 276 8.51 -2.47 -8.48
N ALA A 277 9.68 -3.05 -8.66
CA ALA A 277 10.96 -2.37 -8.60
C ALA A 277 11.72 -2.58 -9.91
N THR A 278 12.75 -1.77 -10.12
CA THR A 278 13.48 -1.74 -11.38
C THR A 278 14.99 -1.78 -11.13
N GLY A 279 15.67 -2.65 -11.88
CA GLY A 279 17.12 -2.66 -12.01
C GLY A 279 17.51 -2.24 -13.42
N THR A 280 18.63 -1.52 -13.57
CA THR A 280 19.13 -1.06 -14.88
C THR A 280 20.61 -1.38 -15.01
N ALA A 281 21.04 -1.60 -16.25
CA ALA A 281 22.44 -1.71 -16.62
C ALA A 281 22.65 -1.09 -17.99
N GLU A 282 23.81 -0.46 -18.18
CA GLU A 282 24.18 0.17 -19.45
C GLU A 282 25.31 -0.63 -20.10
N LEU A 283 25.23 -0.80 -21.43
CA LEU A 283 26.30 -1.40 -22.21
C LEU A 283 26.37 -0.80 -23.61
N ASN A 284 27.58 -0.81 -24.18
CA ASN A 284 27.80 -0.42 -25.56
C ASN A 284 28.08 -1.67 -26.40
N VAL A 285 27.30 -1.81 -27.46
CA VAL A 285 27.40 -2.92 -28.39
C VAL A 285 28.01 -2.41 -29.69
N THR A 286 29.16 -2.96 -30.06
CA THR A 286 29.91 -2.51 -31.24
C THR A 286 29.28 -3.00 -32.52
N ASP A 287 29.46 -2.23 -33.59
CA ASP A 287 28.95 -2.55 -34.90
C ASP A 287 29.58 -3.82 -35.49
N LEU A 288 28.80 -4.51 -36.32
CA LEU A 288 29.32 -5.61 -37.11
C LEU A 288 30.34 -5.08 -38.12
N PRO A 289 31.49 -5.75 -38.30
CA PRO A 289 32.43 -5.37 -39.34
C PRO A 289 31.82 -5.55 -40.74
N GLU A 290 31.02 -6.60 -40.95
CA GLU A 290 30.29 -6.85 -42.20
C GLU A 290 28.91 -7.50 -41.95
N TYR A 291 27.89 -7.05 -42.66
CA TYR A 291 26.56 -7.68 -42.69
C TYR A 291 26.51 -8.72 -43.81
N THR A 292 26.77 -9.98 -43.47
CA THR A 292 26.74 -11.09 -44.43
C THR A 292 25.36 -11.77 -44.47
N THR A 293 25.06 -12.46 -45.57
CA THR A 293 23.84 -13.30 -45.68
C THR A 293 23.81 -14.41 -44.63
N ALA A 294 24.97 -14.88 -44.17
CA ALA A 294 25.07 -15.87 -43.10
C ALA A 294 24.58 -15.32 -41.75
N VAL A 295 24.95 -14.09 -41.38
CA VAL A 295 24.47 -13.42 -40.14
C VAL A 295 22.96 -13.23 -40.20
N LEU A 296 22.43 -12.77 -41.35
CA LEU A 296 20.99 -12.59 -41.53
C LEU A 296 20.22 -13.92 -41.47
N ALA A 297 20.77 -14.99 -42.04
CA ALA A 297 20.19 -16.33 -41.99
C ALA A 297 20.16 -16.87 -40.55
N ASP A 298 21.24 -16.68 -39.79
CA ASP A 298 21.33 -17.11 -38.40
C ASP A 298 20.33 -16.36 -37.49
N VAL A 299 20.22 -15.02 -37.59
CA VAL A 299 19.23 -14.28 -36.79
C VAL A 299 17.79 -14.64 -37.18
N SER A 300 17.51 -14.84 -38.47
CA SER A 300 16.17 -15.28 -38.90
C SER A 300 15.82 -16.69 -38.42
N ALA A 301 16.78 -17.62 -38.37
CA ALA A 301 16.57 -18.95 -37.79
C ALA A 301 16.27 -18.88 -36.28
N ARG A 302 16.96 -18.00 -35.53
CA ARG A 302 16.71 -17.78 -34.10
C ARG A 302 15.34 -17.16 -33.84
N ALA A 303 14.94 -16.17 -34.64
CA ALA A 303 13.61 -15.58 -34.53
C ALA A 303 12.50 -16.60 -34.79
N GLN A 304 12.70 -17.50 -35.76
CA GLN A 304 11.75 -18.61 -36.03
C GLN A 304 11.67 -19.58 -34.85
N LEU A 305 12.81 -19.92 -34.23
CA LEU A 305 12.87 -20.79 -33.06
C LEU A 305 12.16 -20.16 -31.84
N ALA A 306 12.45 -18.90 -31.53
CA ALA A 306 11.77 -18.18 -30.44
C ALA A 306 10.26 -18.12 -30.67
N ALA A 307 9.82 -17.89 -31.92
CA ALA A 307 8.41 -17.93 -32.28
C ALA A 307 7.78 -19.33 -32.10
N SER A 308 8.50 -20.42 -32.42
CA SER A 308 8.00 -21.78 -32.20
C SER A 308 7.91 -22.15 -30.73
N ASP A 309 8.79 -21.59 -29.90
CA ASP A 309 8.79 -21.75 -28.43
C ASP A 309 7.77 -20.84 -27.73
N GLN A 310 6.95 -20.09 -28.49
CA GLN A 310 6.00 -19.10 -27.97
C GLN A 310 6.64 -17.91 -27.24
N ARG A 311 7.95 -17.69 -27.40
CA ARG A 311 8.69 -16.51 -26.90
C ARG A 311 8.54 -15.35 -27.88
N GLN A 312 7.32 -14.81 -27.98
CA GLN A 312 6.96 -13.79 -28.98
C GLN A 312 7.79 -12.51 -28.84
N SER A 313 7.99 -12.02 -27.61
CA SER A 313 8.76 -10.80 -27.33
C SER A 313 10.20 -10.91 -27.84
N GLU A 314 10.86 -12.03 -27.58
CA GLU A 314 12.20 -12.32 -28.10
C GLU A 314 12.22 -12.41 -29.63
N ALA A 315 11.26 -13.10 -30.24
CA ALA A 315 11.15 -13.20 -31.70
C ALA A 315 11.00 -11.81 -32.36
N PHE A 316 10.16 -10.94 -31.78
CA PHE A 316 9.99 -9.58 -32.27
C PHE A 316 11.23 -8.71 -32.05
N SER A 317 11.92 -8.86 -30.93
CA SER A 317 13.17 -8.14 -30.66
C SER A 317 14.24 -8.49 -31.70
N LEU A 318 14.41 -9.79 -32.00
CA LEU A 318 15.36 -10.29 -33.01
C LEU A 318 15.00 -9.80 -34.42
N LEU A 319 13.72 -9.81 -34.81
CA LEU A 319 13.30 -9.29 -36.11
C LEU A 319 13.49 -7.77 -36.21
N GLY A 320 13.22 -7.05 -35.12
CA GLY A 320 13.43 -5.61 -35.03
C GLY A 320 14.91 -5.23 -35.21
N SER A 321 15.83 -5.96 -34.57
CA SER A 321 17.27 -5.71 -34.70
C SER A 321 17.79 -5.97 -36.11
N VAL A 322 17.26 -7.00 -36.81
CA VAL A 322 17.57 -7.25 -38.24
C VAL A 322 17.09 -6.11 -39.12
N ALA A 323 15.83 -5.68 -38.97
CA ALA A 323 15.25 -4.62 -39.79
C ALA A 323 16.05 -3.32 -39.68
N ARG A 324 16.42 -2.94 -38.45
CA ARG A 324 17.22 -1.72 -38.19
C ARG A 324 18.65 -1.85 -38.71
N SER A 325 19.26 -3.02 -38.53
CA SER A 325 20.61 -3.30 -39.06
C SER A 325 20.65 -3.24 -40.60
N LEU A 326 19.63 -3.76 -41.29
CA LEU A 326 19.49 -3.65 -42.75
C LEU A 326 19.27 -2.20 -43.21
N GLN A 327 18.42 -1.45 -42.52
CA GLN A 327 18.18 -0.04 -42.83
C GLN A 327 19.49 0.77 -42.71
N LYS A 328 20.29 0.52 -41.68
CA LYS A 328 21.62 1.13 -41.48
C LYS A 328 22.60 0.76 -42.60
N ALA A 329 22.63 -0.52 -42.99
CA ALA A 329 23.47 -0.99 -44.10
C ALA A 329 23.11 -0.31 -45.44
N GLN A 330 21.81 -0.13 -45.71
CA GLN A 330 21.33 0.56 -46.91
C GLN A 330 21.67 2.06 -46.90
N GLY A 331 21.58 2.72 -45.75
CA GLY A 331 21.98 4.13 -45.57
C GLY A 331 23.47 4.37 -45.83
N ARG A 332 24.35 3.44 -45.41
CA ARG A 332 25.78 3.48 -45.72
C ARG A 332 26.07 3.35 -47.23
N GLY A 333 25.27 2.56 -47.95
CA GLY A 333 25.42 2.38 -49.40
C GLY A 333 25.04 3.61 -50.25
N ALA A 334 24.05 4.39 -49.81
CA ALA A 334 23.58 5.57 -50.53
C ALA A 334 24.58 6.76 -50.51
N GLY A 335 25.41 6.87 -49.47
CA GLY A 335 26.43 7.92 -49.36
C GLY A 335 27.71 7.68 -50.17
N GLY A 336 28.02 6.43 -50.51
CA GLY A 336 29.26 6.05 -51.21
C GLY A 336 29.19 6.09 -52.74
N GLY A 337 27.98 6.00 -53.32
CA GLY A 337 27.79 5.89 -54.78
C GLY A 337 27.75 7.20 -55.56
N ALA A 338 27.51 8.34 -54.91
CA ALA A 338 27.23 9.61 -55.60
C ALA A 338 28.47 10.48 -55.90
N ARG A 339 29.70 10.05 -55.55
CA ARG A 339 30.93 10.82 -55.80
C ARG A 339 31.85 10.27 -56.90
N ARG A 340 31.42 9.26 -57.65
CA ARG A 340 32.28 8.59 -58.65
C ARG A 340 31.68 8.42 -60.05
N ALA A 341 30.83 9.35 -60.45
CA ALA A 341 30.45 9.53 -61.85
C ALA A 341 29.95 10.98 -62.02
N LEU A 342 30.85 11.90 -62.36
CA LEU A 342 30.64 13.20 -63.03
C LEU A 342 31.92 14.00 -62.83
N GLY A 343 32.89 13.81 -63.72
CA GLY A 343 34.18 14.48 -63.60
C GLY A 343 35.19 14.17 -64.70
N GLU A 344 34.75 13.92 -65.94
CA GLU A 344 35.59 14.09 -67.13
C GLU A 344 34.73 14.78 -68.20
N GLY A 345 34.72 16.11 -68.14
CA GLY A 345 34.33 16.98 -69.25
C GLY A 345 35.59 17.70 -69.68
N GLU A 346 36.15 17.27 -70.81
CA GLU A 346 37.26 17.91 -71.49
C GLU A 346 36.88 19.35 -71.83
N GLY A 347 37.74 20.29 -71.44
CA GLY A 347 37.67 21.68 -71.85
C GLY A 347 38.47 21.86 -73.14
N GLU A 348 37.78 22.22 -74.22
CA GLU A 348 38.37 22.98 -75.32
C GLU A 348 37.61 24.30 -75.41
N GLY A 349 38.28 25.38 -74.99
CA GLY A 349 37.87 26.75 -75.21
C GLY A 349 38.73 27.36 -76.29
N GLU A 350 38.16 27.56 -77.47
CA GLU A 350 38.65 28.55 -78.43
C GLU A 350 37.77 29.79 -78.32
N GLY A 351 38.39 30.90 -77.91
CA GLY A 351 37.82 32.23 -77.93
C GLY A 351 38.74 33.14 -78.72
N GLU A 352 38.31 33.52 -79.93
CA GLU A 352 38.79 34.71 -80.63
C GLU A 352 37.56 35.49 -81.10
N GLY A 353 37.51 36.76 -80.72
CA GLY A 353 36.43 37.69 -81.00
C GLY A 353 36.84 39.08 -80.57
N GLU A 354 37.67 39.72 -81.39
CA GLU A 354 38.01 41.13 -81.32
C GLU A 354 36.75 42.01 -81.48
N GLY A 355 36.73 43.14 -80.78
CA GLY A 355 35.69 44.15 -80.90
C GLY A 355 36.03 45.40 -80.07
N GLU A 356 36.62 46.37 -80.75
CA GLU A 356 37.01 47.72 -80.33
C GLU A 356 35.86 48.53 -79.67
N GLY A 357 36.21 49.55 -78.87
CA GLY A 357 35.26 50.62 -78.55
C GLY A 357 35.63 51.48 -77.33
N GLU A 358 36.14 52.67 -77.62
CA GLU A 358 36.59 53.75 -76.72
C GLU A 358 35.54 54.29 -75.74
N GLY A 359 36.01 54.94 -74.66
CA GLY A 359 35.23 55.84 -73.81
C GLY A 359 35.70 55.93 -72.37
#